data_AF-A0A525KBV1-F1
#
_entry.id   AF-A0A525KBV1-F1
#
_cell.length_a   1.000
_cell.length_b   1.000
_cell.length_c   1.000
_cell.angle_alpha   90.00
_cell.angle_beta   90.00
_cell.angle_gamma   90.00
#
_symmetry.space_group_name_H-M   'P 1'
#
loop_
_entity.id
_entity.type
_entity.pdbx_description
1 polymer ?
#
loop_
_entity_poly.entity_id
_entity_poly.type
_entity_poly.pdbx_seq_one_letter_code
_entity_poly.pdbx_strand_id
1 'polypeptide(L)'
;MTDDTVQVRCTRCKSTFRERARRVQPGYSRQCPNCEVVIFFEESSSDKNVQTALLAGRRLRRVLREADEVKAGAKQAPVYDRSS
;
A
#
# COMPACT_ATOMS: atom_id res chain seq x y z
N MET A 1 1.74 9.28 12.17
CA MET A 1 1.80 9.13 10.71
C MET A 1 1.57 7.65 10.42
N THR A 2 0.40 7.28 9.89
CA THR A 2 0.12 5.89 9.52
C THR A 2 1.16 5.45 8.48
N ASP A 3 1.80 4.32 8.74
CA ASP A 3 2.83 3.81 7.87
C ASP A 3 2.15 3.13 6.66
N ASP A 4 1.95 3.91 5.58
CA ASP A 4 1.32 3.48 4.34
C ASP A 4 2.26 2.61 3.46
N THR A 5 3.26 1.95 4.05
CA THR A 5 4.27 1.18 3.31
C THR A 5 4.12 -0.32 3.51
N VAL A 6 4.53 -1.07 2.49
CA VAL A 6 4.56 -2.53 2.49
C VAL A 6 5.99 -3.02 2.32
N GLN A 7 6.28 -4.18 2.91
CA GLN A 7 7.56 -4.84 2.75
C GLN A 7 7.60 -5.59 1.42
N VAL A 8 8.65 -5.35 0.65
CA VAL A 8 8.95 -6.01 -0.62
C VAL A 8 10.25 -6.79 -0.46
N ARG A 9 10.27 -8.04 -0.92
CA ARG A 9 11.49 -8.85 -0.97
C ARG A 9 12.02 -8.92 -2.40
N CYS A 10 13.28 -8.58 -2.59
CA CYS A 10 13.94 -8.68 -3.88
C CYS A 10 14.06 -10.15 -4.32
N THR A 11 13.73 -10.43 -5.59
CA THR A 11 13.84 -11.77 -6.20
C THR A 11 15.30 -12.18 -6.45
N ARG A 12 16.20 -11.20 -6.66
CA ARG A 12 17.64 -11.44 -6.93
C ARG A 12 18.48 -11.54 -5.65
N CYS A 13 18.63 -10.44 -4.91
CA CYS A 13 19.53 -10.39 -3.74
C CYS A 13 18.86 -10.76 -2.42
N LYS A 14 17.56 -11.09 -2.43
CA LYS A 14 16.77 -11.51 -1.26
C LYS A 14 16.64 -10.45 -0.15
N SER A 15 17.19 -9.25 -0.33
CA SER A 15 17.03 -8.14 0.60
C SER A 15 15.57 -7.69 0.66
N THR A 16 15.18 -7.12 1.80
CA THR A 16 13.85 -6.56 1.99
C THR A 16 13.90 -5.05 2.09
N PHE A 17 12.95 -4.36 1.47
CA PHE A 17 12.81 -2.91 1.53
C PHE A 17 11.33 -2.53 1.66
N ARG A 18 11.05 -1.27 2.02
CA ARG A 18 9.69 -0.75 2.15
C ARG A 18 9.34 0.11 0.94
N GLU A 19 8.12 -0.03 0.44
CA GLU A 19 7.58 0.80 -0.65
C GLU A 19 6.15 1.22 -0.32
N ARG A 20 5.70 2.37 -0.81
CA ARG A 20 4.34 2.88 -0.52
C ARG A 20 3.29 1.97 -1.15
N ALA A 21 2.30 1.53 -0.36
CA ALA A 21 1.20 0.69 -0.83
C ALA A 21 0.37 1.35 -1.93
N ARG A 22 0.34 2.69 -1.99
CA ARG A 22 -0.28 3.45 -3.08
C ARG A 22 0.43 3.24 -4.43
N ARG A 23 1.74 2.97 -4.43
CA ARG A 23 2.56 2.74 -5.63
C ARG A 23 2.59 1.27 -6.04
N VAL A 24 2.61 0.35 -5.08
CA VAL A 24 2.66 -1.11 -5.34
C VAL A 24 1.33 -1.61 -5.92
N GLN A 25 1.21 -1.52 -7.24
CA GLN A 25 0.04 -1.92 -8.03
C GLN A 25 0.50 -2.66 -9.30
N PRO A 26 -0.39 -3.46 -9.93
CA PRO A 26 -0.09 -4.07 -11.23
C PRO A 26 0.37 -3.01 -12.24
N GLY A 27 1.45 -3.29 -12.97
CA GLY A 27 2.07 -2.37 -13.93
C GLY A 27 3.09 -1.39 -13.33
N TYR A 28 3.30 -1.42 -12.01
CA TYR A 28 4.37 -0.63 -11.38
C TYR A 28 5.71 -1.36 -11.48
N SER A 29 6.80 -0.61 -11.64
CA SER A 29 8.16 -1.17 -11.57
C SER A 29 9.04 -0.36 -10.63
N ARG A 30 9.98 -1.04 -9.97
CA ARG A 30 10.91 -0.41 -9.03
C ARG A 30 12.26 -1.09 -9.06
N GLN A 31 13.33 -0.29 -9.05
CA GLN A 31 14.68 -0.79 -8.84
C GLN A 31 14.90 -1.16 -7.37
N CYS A 32 15.46 -2.34 -7.13
CA CYS A 32 15.88 -2.76 -5.81
C CYS A 32 16.99 -1.83 -5.30
N PRO A 33 16.87 -1.23 -4.10
CA PRO A 33 17.88 -0.32 -3.57
C PRO A 33 19.22 -0.98 -3.21
N ASN A 34 19.29 -2.32 -3.20
CA ASN A 34 20.50 -3.05 -2.80
C ASN A 34 21.28 -3.66 -3.97
N CYS A 35 20.61 -4.05 -5.04
CA CYS A 35 21.25 -4.72 -6.19
C CYS A 35 20.81 -4.18 -7.54
N GLU A 36 20.02 -3.10 -7.53
CA GLU A 36 19.60 -2.32 -8.70
C GLU A 36 18.81 -3.10 -9.76
N VAL A 37 18.46 -4.36 -9.50
CA VAL A 37 17.56 -5.13 -10.37
C VAL A 37 16.19 -4.47 -10.41
N VAL A 38 15.63 -4.33 -11.61
CA VAL A 38 14.27 -3.86 -11.80
C VAL A 38 13.31 -4.99 -11.43
N ILE A 39 12.38 -4.69 -10.53
CA ILE A 39 11.29 -5.57 -10.14
C ILE A 39 10.02 -5.05 -10.80
N PHE A 40 9.36 -5.90 -11.58
CA PHE A 40 8.06 -5.61 -12.20
C PHE A 40 6.95 -6.18 -11.33
N PHE A 41 6.06 -5.31 -10.85
CA PHE A 41 4.88 -5.69 -10.09
C PHE A 41 3.74 -5.95 -11.06
N GLU A 42 3.63 -7.18 -11.52
CA GLU A 42 2.58 -7.62 -12.44
C GLU A 42 1.74 -8.73 -11.82
N GLU A 43 0.44 -8.77 -12.14
CA GLU A 43 -0.47 -9.79 -11.63
C GLU A 43 -0.21 -11.16 -12.23
N SER A 44 0.31 -11.20 -13.46
CA SER A 44 0.80 -12.39 -14.16
C SER A 44 2.19 -12.87 -13.70
N SER A 45 2.84 -12.16 -12.77
CA SER A 45 4.18 -12.55 -12.30
C SER A 45 4.13 -13.90 -11.59
N SER A 46 5.04 -14.81 -11.95
CA SER A 46 5.24 -16.10 -11.27
C SER A 46 6.00 -15.98 -9.95
N ASP A 47 6.60 -14.81 -9.67
CA ASP A 47 7.35 -14.56 -8.45
C ASP A 47 6.43 -14.39 -7.23
N LYS A 48 6.47 -15.36 -6.30
CA LYS A 48 5.70 -15.32 -5.05
C LYS A 48 5.96 -14.06 -4.22
N ASN A 49 7.18 -13.52 -4.28
CA ASN A 49 7.53 -12.28 -3.58
C ASN A 49 6.76 -11.07 -4.15
N VAL A 50 6.61 -11.01 -5.47
CA VAL A 50 5.85 -9.96 -6.17
C VAL A 50 4.36 -10.10 -5.86
N GLN A 51 3.82 -11.32 -5.97
CA GLN A 51 2.42 -11.60 -5.63
C GLN A 51 2.10 -11.22 -4.17
N THR A 52 2.99 -11.56 -3.24
CA THR A 52 2.83 -11.23 -1.81
C THR A 52 2.84 -9.72 -1.59
N ALA A 53 3.75 -8.99 -2.24
CA ALA A 53 3.81 -7.54 -2.14
C ALA A 53 2.57 -6.86 -2.72
N LEU A 54 2.06 -7.34 -3.86
CA LEU A 54 0.80 -6.86 -4.46
C LEU A 54 -0.39 -7.09 -3.54
N LEU A 55 -0.49 -8.28 -2.93
CA LEU A 55 -1.54 -8.62 -1.97
C LEU A 55 -1.46 -7.75 -0.71
N ALA A 56 -0.26 -7.57 -0.15
CA ALA A 56 -0.03 -6.68 0.99
C ALA A 56 -0.42 -5.23 0.66
N GLY A 57 -0.04 -4.74 -0.52
CA GLY A 57 -0.42 -3.43 -1.03
C GLY A 57 -1.94 -3.27 -1.11
N ARG A 58 -2.63 -4.26 -1.68
CA ARG A 58 -4.10 -4.28 -1.77
C ARG A 58 -4.76 -4.23 -0.39
N ARG A 59 -4.29 -5.05 0.56
CA ARG A 59 -4.79 -5.07 1.94
C ARG A 59 -4.60 -3.72 2.62
N LEU A 60 -3.40 -3.13 2.54
CA LEU A 60 -3.13 -1.86 3.18
C LEU A 60 -3.96 -0.72 2.56
N ARG A 61 -4.11 -0.67 1.23
CA ARG A 61 -4.99 0.31 0.58
C ARG A 61 -6.45 0.19 1.04
N ARG A 62 -6.94 -1.02 1.28
CA ARG A 62 -8.29 -1.23 1.83
C ARG A 62 -8.41 -0.65 3.23
N VAL A 63 -7.48 -0.99 4.12
CA VAL A 63 -7.46 -0.47 5.50
C VAL A 63 -7.36 1.06 5.52
N LEU A 64 -6.55 1.64 4.65
CA LEU A 64 -6.41 3.10 4.56
C LEU A 64 -7.70 3.78 4.11
N ARG A 65 -8.45 3.20 3.16
CA ARG A 65 -9.77 3.71 2.77
C ARG A 65 -10.77 3.65 3.91
N GLU A 66 -10.86 2.51 4.60
CA GLU A 66 -11.74 2.34 5.76
C GLU A 66 -11.39 3.35 6.87
N ALA A 67 -10.10 3.60 7.11
CA ALA A 67 -9.64 4.60 8.08
C ALA A 67 -9.98 6.04 7.67
N ASP A 68 -9.90 6.36 6.37
CA ASP A 68 -10.26 7.67 5.83
C ASP A 68 -11.79 7.90 5.89
N GLU A 69 -12.60 6.88 5.63
CA GLU A 69 -14.07 6.92 5.75
C GLU A 69 -14.53 7.14 7.19
N VAL A 70 -13.94 6.44 8.16
CA VAL A 70 -14.23 6.66 9.59
C VAL A 70 -13.88 8.09 10.02
N LYS A 71 -12.74 8.61 9.56
CA LYS A 71 -12.35 10.01 9.82
C LYS A 71 -13.28 11.02 9.15
N ALA A 72 -13.79 10.72 7.96
CA ALA A 72 -14.73 11.58 7.25
C ALA A 72 -16.10 11.62 7.94
N GLY A 73 -16.61 10.47 8.40
CA GLY A 73 -17.85 10.37 9.18
C GLY A 73 -17.77 11.09 10.52
N ALA A 74 -16.63 11.00 11.23
CA ALA A 74 -16.42 11.72 12.49
C ALA A 74 -16.41 13.25 12.34
N LYS A 75 -16.16 13.78 11.13
CA LYS A 75 -16.20 15.22 10.85
C LYS A 75 -17.59 15.75 10.49
N GLN A 76 -18.57 14.86 10.28
CA GLN A 76 -19.94 15.21 9.94
C GLN A 76 -20.88 14.98 11.14
N ALA A 77 -20.67 15.72 12.22
CA ALA A 77 -21.74 15.96 13.20
C ALA A 77 -22.21 17.41 13.01
N PRO A 78 -23.35 17.66 12.35
CA PRO A 78 -23.95 18.99 12.42
C PRO A 78 -24.47 19.17 13.85
N VAL A 79 -23.80 20.02 14.62
CA VAL A 79 -24.36 20.58 15.85
C VAL A 79 -25.54 21.44 15.42
N TYR A 80 -26.77 20.93 15.57
CA TYR A 80 -27.94 21.79 15.52
C TYR A 80 -28.24 22.21 16.96
N ASP A 81 -28.04 23.50 17.24
CA ASP A 81 -28.45 24.14 18.48
C ASP A 81 -29.97 24.31 18.46
N ARG A 82 -30.62 23.90 19.55
CA ARG A 82 -32.07 23.83 19.68
C ARG A 82 -32.51 25.02 20.55
N SER A 83 -32.60 26.21 19.96
CA SER A 83 -33.08 27.45 20.60
C SER A 83 -33.63 28.38 19.49
N SER A 84 -34.84 28.93 19.44
CA SER A 84 -35.99 29.11 20.32
C SER A 84 -37.25 29.31 19.46
#